data_AF-A0A3Q8FFE5-F1
#
_entry.id   AF-A0A3Q8FFE5-F1
#
_cell.length_a   1.000
_cell.length_b   1.000
_cell.length_c   1.000
_cell.angle_alpha   90.00
_cell.angle_beta   90.00
_cell.angle_gamma   90.00
#
_symmetry.space_group_name_H-M   'P 1'
#
loop_
_entity.id
_entity.type
_entity.pdbx_description
1 polymer ?
#
loop_
_entity_poly.entity_id
_entity_poly.type
_entity_poly.pdbx_seq_one_letter_code
_entity_poly.pdbx_strand_id
1 'polypeptide(L)'
;MALVSCMECGREVSDKAASCVGCGAPIGATRPTPPPLHAAPVYAAPYAQPQPVARARVAYVLLGLFLGGLGIHNFYAGYHGRAVAQLVITLLLGWLFIGLLITGLWALIEIITVDTDAAGVRMV
;
A
#
# COMPACT_ATOMS: atom_id res chain seq x y z
N MET A 1 -16.69 53.27 -1.73
CA MET A 1 -16.85 53.29 -0.26
C MET A 1 -18.32 53.05 -0.03
N ALA A 2 -18.69 51.99 0.69
CA ALA A 2 -20.09 51.70 0.95
C ALA A 2 -20.51 52.43 2.24
N LEU A 3 -21.69 53.01 2.25
CA LEU A 3 -22.28 53.53 3.48
C LEU A 3 -23.01 52.37 4.17
N VAL A 4 -22.78 52.22 5.47
CA VAL A 4 -23.48 51.28 6.35
C VAL A 4 -24.23 52.08 7.42
N SER A 5 -25.42 51.63 7.79
CA SER A 5 -26.19 52.28 8.85
C SER A 5 -25.63 51.90 10.21
N CYS A 6 -25.37 52.90 11.06
CA CYS A 6 -25.04 52.70 12.45
C CYS A 6 -26.21 52.01 13.19
N MET A 7 -25.94 50.91 13.89
CA MET A 7 -26.98 50.14 14.58
C MET A 7 -27.52 50.83 15.85
N GLU A 8 -26.79 51.83 16.37
CA GLU A 8 -27.17 52.56 17.58
C GLU A 8 -28.00 53.81 17.28
N CYS A 9 -27.63 54.59 16.26
CA CYS A 9 -28.27 55.89 15.99
C CYS A 9 -28.87 56.03 14.59
N GLY A 10 -28.77 54.99 13.75
CA GLY A 10 -29.39 54.96 12.42
C GLY A 10 -28.75 55.87 11.37
N ARG A 11 -27.64 56.55 11.69
CA ARG A 11 -26.93 57.41 10.72
C ARG A 11 -26.10 56.58 9.75
N GLU A 12 -26.06 56.98 8.49
CA GLU A 12 -25.17 56.40 7.48
C GLU A 12 -23.72 56.80 7.75
N VAL A 13 -22.84 55.80 7.84
CA VAL A 13 -21.41 55.96 8.12
C VAL A 13 -20.60 55.11 7.14
N SER A 14 -19.39 55.54 6.79
CA SER A 14 -18.48 54.75 5.96
C SER A 14 -18.22 53.37 6.57
N ASP A 15 -18.24 52.33 5.73
CA ASP A 15 -17.85 50.95 6.03
C ASP A 15 -16.41 50.80 6.57
N LYS A 16 -15.59 51.85 6.40
CA LYS A 16 -14.20 51.91 6.89
C LYS A 16 -14.03 52.76 8.16
N ALA A 17 -15.08 53.37 8.68
CA ALA A 17 -14.98 54.19 9.88
C ALA A 17 -14.69 53.32 11.11
N ALA A 18 -13.77 53.76 11.98
CA ALA A 18 -13.53 53.08 13.26
C ALA A 18 -14.74 53.26 14.21
N SER A 19 -15.38 54.44 14.18
CA SER A 19 -16.53 54.79 14.99
C SER A 19 -17.53 55.68 14.24
N CYS A 20 -18.78 55.64 14.68
CA CYS A 20 -19.84 56.50 14.17
C CYS A 20 -19.58 57.95 14.57
N VAL A 21 -19.53 58.87 13.61
CA VAL A 21 -19.38 60.31 13.87
C VAL A 21 -20.59 60.93 14.58
N GLY A 22 -21.72 60.23 14.64
CA GLY A 22 -22.94 60.71 15.29
C GLY A 22 -23.06 60.36 16.77
N CYS A 23 -22.85 59.09 17.12
CA CYS A 23 -23.03 58.60 18.50
C CYS A 23 -21.75 58.01 19.12
N GLY A 24 -20.66 57.90 18.36
CA GLY A 24 -19.40 57.32 18.83
C GLY A 24 -19.32 55.79 18.84
N ALA A 25 -20.40 55.08 18.49
CA ALA A 25 -20.42 53.61 18.50
C ALA A 25 -19.41 52.99 17.51
N PRO A 26 -18.71 51.90 17.85
CA PRO A 26 -17.71 51.28 16.98
C PRO A 26 -18.37 50.57 15.79
N ILE A 27 -17.92 50.87 14.57
CA ILE A 27 -18.47 50.26 13.33
C ILE A 27 -17.67 49.00 12.93
N GLY A 28 -16.46 48.82 13.47
CA GLY A 28 -15.51 47.75 13.07
C GLY A 28 -15.63 46.40 13.79
N ALA A 29 -16.64 46.17 14.62
CA ALA A 29 -16.75 44.96 15.45
C ALA A 29 -17.22 43.70 14.71
N THR A 30 -17.56 43.79 13.41
CA THR A 30 -18.09 42.66 12.61
C THR A 30 -17.05 41.94 11.78
N ARG A 31 -15.74 42.10 12.04
CA ARG A 31 -14.77 41.11 11.52
C ARG A 31 -14.98 39.80 12.29
N PRO A 32 -15.41 38.70 11.63
CA PRO A 32 -15.42 37.40 12.28
C PRO A 32 -13.97 37.07 12.62
N THR A 33 -13.65 37.07 13.91
CA THR A 33 -12.42 36.45 14.40
C THR A 33 -12.49 34.97 14.01
N PRO A 34 -11.52 34.43 13.23
CA PRO A 34 -11.45 33.00 13.02
C PRO A 34 -11.34 32.33 14.39
N PRO A 35 -12.12 31.27 14.66
CA PRO A 35 -12.08 30.58 15.94
C PRO A 35 -10.67 30.06 16.22
N PRO A 36 -10.21 30.06 17.48
CA PRO A 36 -8.88 29.56 17.83
C PRO A 36 -8.78 28.09 17.42
N LEU A 37 -7.85 27.81 16.50
CA LEU A 37 -7.48 26.47 16.07
C LEU A 37 -6.84 25.75 17.27
N HIS A 38 -7.63 24.89 17.93
CA HIS A 38 -7.14 23.98 18.94
C HIS A 38 -6.27 22.93 18.24
N ALA A 39 -4.99 22.87 18.60
CA ALA A 39 -4.05 21.90 18.04
C ALA A 39 -4.47 20.48 18.42
N ALA A 40 -5.00 19.73 17.46
CA ALA A 40 -5.32 18.33 17.63
C ALA A 40 -4.03 17.49 17.72
N PRO A 41 -3.95 16.48 18.59
CA PRO A 41 -2.82 15.58 18.65
C PRO A 41 -2.69 14.81 17.33
N VAL A 42 -1.52 14.91 16.70
CA VAL A 42 -1.16 14.15 15.51
C VAL A 42 -0.84 12.72 15.96
N TYR A 43 -1.81 11.82 15.86
CA TYR A 43 -1.56 10.39 16.00
C TYR A 43 -0.77 9.92 14.77
N ALA A 44 0.46 9.44 15.00
CA ALA A 44 1.24 8.79 13.96
C ALA A 44 0.49 7.56 13.47
N ALA A 45 0.00 7.61 12.22
CA ALA A 45 -0.63 6.46 11.60
C ALA A 45 0.40 5.31 11.50
N PRO A 46 0.03 4.07 11.86
CA PRO A 46 0.92 2.94 11.68
C PRO A 46 1.29 2.81 10.20
N TYR A 47 2.59 2.71 9.92
CA TYR A 47 3.10 2.44 8.58
C TYR A 47 2.48 1.14 8.07
N ALA A 48 1.66 1.23 7.03
CA ALA A 48 1.08 0.08 6.37
C ALA A 48 2.20 -0.83 5.86
N GLN A 49 2.44 -1.95 6.56
CA GLN A 49 3.36 -2.97 6.08
C GLN A 49 2.77 -3.59 4.81
N PRO A 50 3.57 -3.76 3.74
CA PRO A 50 3.12 -4.45 2.54
C PRO A 50 2.57 -5.83 2.92
N GLN A 51 1.29 -6.06 2.69
CA GLN A 51 0.69 -7.37 2.95
C GLN A 51 1.30 -8.37 1.97
N PRO A 52 1.84 -9.51 2.44
CA PRO A 52 2.41 -10.49 1.55
C PRO A 52 1.29 -11.08 0.69
N VAL A 53 1.42 -10.92 -0.63
CA VAL A 53 0.41 -11.33 -1.60
C VAL A 53 0.50 -12.84 -1.81
N ALA A 54 -0.62 -13.54 -1.64
CA ALA A 54 -0.69 -14.98 -1.87
C ALA A 54 -0.44 -15.31 -3.35
N ARG A 55 0.44 -16.28 -3.61
CA ARG A 55 0.75 -16.78 -4.95
C ARG A 55 -0.32 -17.76 -5.42
N ALA A 56 -0.51 -17.87 -6.73
CA ALA A 56 -1.50 -18.77 -7.32
C ALA A 56 -1.01 -20.22 -7.31
N ARG A 57 -1.72 -21.11 -6.59
CA ARG A 57 -1.37 -22.53 -6.48
C ARG A 57 -1.46 -23.25 -7.82
N VAL A 58 -2.45 -22.89 -8.65
CA VAL A 58 -2.60 -23.45 -9.99
C VAL A 58 -1.37 -23.15 -10.84
N ALA A 59 -0.85 -21.92 -10.78
CA ALA A 59 0.37 -21.55 -11.51
C ALA A 59 1.57 -22.37 -11.03
N TYR A 60 1.74 -22.55 -9.71
CA TYR A 60 2.80 -23.40 -9.14
C TYR A 60 2.74 -24.84 -9.66
N VAL A 61 1.56 -25.46 -9.65
CA VAL A 61 1.37 -26.85 -10.11
C VAL A 61 1.62 -26.98 -11.62
N LEU A 62 1.10 -26.05 -12.44
CA LEU A 62 1.31 -26.07 -13.89
C LEU A 62 2.79 -25.89 -14.24
N LEU A 63 3.48 -24.95 -13.58
CA LEU A 63 4.91 -24.75 -13.77
C LEU A 63 5.71 -26.00 -13.38
N GLY A 64 5.33 -26.70 -12.31
CA GLY A 64 6.01 -27.93 -11.90
C GLY A 64 5.71 -29.12 -12.80
N LEU A 65 4.51 -29.22 -13.39
CA LEU A 65 4.18 -30.31 -14.31
C LEU A 65 4.93 -30.19 -15.66
N PHE A 66 4.97 -28.99 -16.23
CA PHE A 66 5.55 -28.77 -17.56
C PHE A 66 7.04 -28.41 -17.52
N LEU A 67 7.47 -27.64 -16.51
CA LEU A 67 8.82 -27.07 -16.40
C LEU A 67 9.50 -27.46 -15.07
N GLY A 68 8.97 -28.44 -14.33
CA GLY A 68 9.46 -28.79 -12.99
C GLY A 68 10.85 -29.41 -12.96
N GLY A 69 11.25 -30.13 -14.02
CA GLY A 69 12.62 -30.62 -14.15
C GLY A 69 13.67 -29.50 -14.12
N LEU A 70 13.30 -28.27 -14.51
CA LEU A 70 14.19 -27.09 -14.44
C LEU A 70 14.15 -26.38 -13.07
N GLY A 71 13.16 -26.70 -12.22
CA GLY A 71 12.96 -26.06 -10.91
C GLY A 71 12.22 -24.72 -10.95
N ILE A 72 11.50 -24.41 -12.04
CA ILE A 72 10.84 -23.10 -12.22
C ILE A 72 9.69 -22.87 -11.23
N HIS A 73 8.97 -23.92 -10.84
CA HIS A 73 7.94 -23.83 -9.79
C HIS A 73 8.54 -23.39 -8.45
N ASN A 74 9.76 -23.81 -8.12
CA ASN A 74 10.45 -23.38 -6.91
C ASN A 74 10.92 -21.92 -6.99
N PHE A 75 11.34 -21.43 -8.16
CA PHE A 75 11.58 -20.00 -8.35
C PHE A 75 10.29 -19.19 -8.15
N TYR A 76 9.16 -19.69 -8.67
CA TYR A 76 7.85 -19.05 -8.49
C TYR A 76 7.45 -18.96 -7.01
N ALA A 77 7.62 -20.05 -6.25
CA ALA A 77 7.34 -20.09 -4.81
C ALA A 77 8.40 -19.38 -3.95
N GLY A 78 9.51 -18.88 -4.53
CA GLY A 78 10.59 -18.19 -3.82
C GLY A 78 11.62 -19.11 -3.14
N TYR A 79 11.56 -20.42 -3.37
CA TYR A 79 12.54 -21.39 -2.86
C TYR A 79 13.80 -21.42 -3.73
N HIS A 80 14.53 -20.30 -3.78
CA HIS A 80 15.69 -20.10 -4.66
C HIS A 80 16.77 -21.19 -4.51
N GLY A 81 17.06 -21.63 -3.28
CA GLY A 81 18.06 -22.69 -3.04
C GLY A 81 17.69 -24.03 -3.69
N ARG A 82 16.42 -24.45 -3.58
CA ARG A 82 15.92 -25.68 -4.22
C ARG A 82 15.88 -25.54 -5.74
N ALA A 83 15.44 -24.38 -6.20
CA ALA A 83 15.34 -24.07 -7.63
C ALA A 83 16.71 -24.11 -8.32
N VAL A 84 17.73 -23.48 -7.70
CA VAL A 84 19.11 -23.50 -8.20
C VAL A 84 19.69 -24.92 -8.13
N ALA A 85 19.45 -25.68 -7.07
CA ALA A 85 19.90 -27.06 -6.97
C ALA A 85 19.32 -27.94 -8.09
N GLN A 86 18.00 -27.87 -8.33
CA GLN A 86 17.35 -28.57 -9.45
C GLN A 86 17.91 -28.14 -10.80
N LEU A 87 18.11 -26.85 -11.02
CA LEU A 87 18.69 -26.34 -12.26
C LEU A 87 20.10 -26.88 -12.49
N VAL A 88 20.96 -26.86 -11.47
CA VAL A 88 22.33 -27.38 -11.56
C VAL A 88 22.34 -28.89 -11.83
N ILE A 89 21.49 -29.66 -11.13
CA ILE A 89 21.37 -31.10 -11.37
C ILE A 89 20.91 -31.36 -12.80
N THR A 90 19.88 -30.66 -13.28
CA THR A 90 19.36 -30.84 -14.63
C THR A 90 20.37 -30.41 -15.70
N LEU A 91 21.16 -29.37 -15.48
CA LEU A 91 22.21 -28.96 -16.42
C LEU A 91 23.39 -29.93 -16.43
N LEU A 92 23.82 -30.43 -15.27
CA LEU A 92 25.01 -31.29 -15.16
C LEU A 92 24.74 -32.77 -15.40
N LEU A 93 23.52 -33.25 -15.13
CA LEU A 93 23.15 -34.67 -15.18
C LEU A 93 21.93 -34.95 -16.08
N GLY A 94 21.24 -33.92 -16.58
CA GLY A 94 20.04 -34.10 -17.40
C GLY A 94 20.31 -34.73 -18.77
N TRP A 95 21.53 -34.55 -19.31
CA TRP A 95 21.96 -35.22 -20.54
C TRP A 95 22.09 -36.74 -20.38
N LEU A 96 22.22 -37.25 -19.16
CA LEU A 96 22.23 -38.68 -18.84
C LEU A 96 20.82 -39.28 -18.68
N PHE A 97 19.75 -38.51 -18.94
CA PHE A 97 18.34 -38.84 -18.69
C PHE A 97 17.99 -39.07 -17.20
N ILE A 98 18.89 -39.67 -16.43
CA ILE A 98 18.78 -39.91 -14.99
C ILE A 98 18.64 -38.61 -14.20
N GLY A 99 19.34 -37.54 -14.60
CA GLY A 99 19.19 -36.23 -13.97
C GLY A 99 17.78 -35.67 -14.14
N LEU A 100 17.17 -35.84 -15.32
CA LEU A 100 15.79 -35.42 -15.59
C LEU A 100 14.77 -36.26 -14.83
N LEU A 101 15.01 -37.57 -14.66
CA LEU A 101 14.13 -38.42 -13.84
C LEU A 101 14.19 -38.02 -12.36
N ILE A 102 15.38 -37.76 -11.82
CA ILE A 102 15.55 -37.34 -10.43
C ILE A 102 14.87 -35.99 -10.18
N THR A 103 15.14 -34.98 -11.01
CA THR A 103 14.54 -33.65 -10.81
C THR A 103 13.06 -33.60 -11.16
N GLY A 104 12.60 -34.42 -12.10
CA GLY A 104 11.18 -34.60 -12.42
C GLY A 104 10.41 -35.25 -11.28
N LEU A 105 10.94 -36.31 -10.66
CA LEU A 105 10.30 -36.97 -9.52
C LEU A 105 10.29 -36.06 -8.29
N TRP A 106 11.39 -35.33 -8.05
CA TRP A 106 11.43 -34.26 -7.04
C TRP A 106 10.32 -33.24 -7.29
N ALA A 107 10.24 -32.68 -8.51
CA ALA A 107 9.22 -31.68 -8.84
C ALA A 107 7.78 -32.21 -8.65
N LEU A 108 7.52 -33.48 -9.01
CA LEU A 108 6.23 -34.12 -8.82
C LEU A 108 5.85 -34.22 -7.33
N ILE A 109 6.81 -34.60 -6.48
CA ILE A 109 6.59 -34.66 -5.03
C ILE A 109 6.30 -33.27 -4.48
N GLU A 110 7.01 -32.24 -4.94
CA GLU A 110 6.81 -30.88 -4.45
C GLU A 110 5.46 -30.29 -4.84
N ILE A 111 5.01 -30.43 -6.09
CA ILE A 111 3.70 -29.89 -6.49
C ILE A 111 2.53 -30.51 -5.73
N ILE A 112 2.72 -31.71 -5.16
CA ILE A 112 1.73 -32.40 -4.34
C ILE A 112 1.85 -31.98 -2.87
N THR A 113 3.06 -31.91 -2.33
CA THR A 113 3.31 -31.76 -0.87
C THR A 113 3.47 -30.32 -0.41
N VAL A 114 3.82 -29.38 -1.30
CA VAL A 114 4.07 -27.98 -0.97
C VAL A 114 2.84 -27.13 -1.28
N ASP A 115 2.34 -26.43 -0.27
CA ASP A 115 1.19 -25.52 -0.35
C ASP A 115 1.52 -24.09 0.08
N THR A 116 2.73 -23.88 0.61
CA THR A 116 3.21 -22.60 1.15
C THR A 116 4.42 -22.12 0.37
N ASP A 117 4.59 -20.81 0.30
CA ASP A 117 5.73 -20.19 -0.36
C ASP A 117 6.86 -19.86 0.64
N ALA A 118 7.98 -19.35 0.13
CA ALA A 118 9.13 -19.00 0.96
C ALA A 118 8.88 -17.85 1.96
N ALA A 119 7.80 -17.08 1.77
CA ALA A 119 7.35 -16.06 2.72
C ALA A 119 6.40 -16.62 3.78
N GLY A 120 6.08 -17.92 3.74
CA GLY A 120 5.15 -18.58 4.65
C GLY A 120 3.68 -18.33 4.32
N VAL A 121 3.36 -17.76 3.15
CA VAL A 121 1.98 -17.55 2.72
C VAL A 121 1.50 -18.79 1.97
N ARG A 122 0.28 -19.24 2.31
CA ARG A 122 -0.36 -20.37 1.60
C ARG A 122 -0.74 -19.94 0.19
N MET A 123 -0.31 -20.71 -0.79
CA MET A 123 -0.70 -20.53 -2.18
C MET A 123 -2.16 -20.92 -2.34
N VAL A 124 -2.95 -20.07 -3.03
CA VAL A 124 -4.39 -20.25 -3.22
C VAL A 124 -4.77 -20.44 -4.68
#